data_AF-A0AAW2XUJ2-F1
#
_entry.id   AF-A0AAW2XUJ2-F1
#
_cell.length_a   1.000
_cell.length_b   1.000
_cell.length_c   1.000
_cell.angle_alpha   90.00
_cell.angle_beta   90.00
_cell.angle_gamma   90.00
#
_symmetry.space_group_name_H-M   'P 1'
#
loop_
_entity.id
_entity.type
_entity.pdbx_description
1 polymer ?
#
loop_
_entity_poly.entity_id
_entity_poly.type
_entity_poly.pdbx_seq_one_letter_code
_entity_poly.pdbx_strand_id
1 'polypeptide(L)'
;MLNNTENELLKSHYWGPSAEVTSVPCYFVNGYNFQTERQNTEKSTMNYGVCVKSSSYTDVDNDFYGIIKEIIQLTYLIPDLHIILFKCRWVDPVRGMKVHPRYYLFDVNFKKLYLKDEIFILAQQTVQVYFTRYPTFKRDKADWLAVAKVKARRVVDESK
;
A
#
# COMPACT_ATOMS: atom_id res chain seq x y z
N MET A 1 -3.24 -7.90 -39.83
CA MET A 1 -2.03 -7.36 -39.20
C MET A 1 -2.21 -7.40 -37.68
N LEU A 2 -2.01 -8.57 -37.05
CA LEU A 2 -2.10 -8.74 -35.58
C LEU A 2 -0.73 -9.04 -34.92
N ASN A 3 0.37 -9.13 -35.68
CA ASN A 3 1.45 -10.06 -35.30
C ASN A 3 2.76 -9.46 -34.75
N ASN A 4 2.79 -8.26 -34.16
CA ASN A 4 4.04 -7.77 -33.54
C ASN A 4 3.89 -7.43 -32.06
N THR A 5 2.89 -6.63 -31.69
CA THR A 5 2.66 -6.24 -30.29
C THR A 5 2.20 -7.41 -29.42
N GLU A 6 1.32 -8.27 -29.94
CA GLU A 6 0.88 -9.50 -29.24
C GLU A 6 2.05 -10.47 -29.03
N ASN A 7 2.98 -10.55 -29.99
CA ASN A 7 4.18 -11.38 -29.88
C ASN A 7 5.16 -10.86 -28.81
N GLU A 8 5.36 -9.54 -28.72
CA GLU A 8 6.22 -8.96 -27.69
C GLU A 8 5.62 -9.10 -26.29
N LEU A 9 4.32 -8.83 -26.12
CA LEU A 9 3.59 -9.06 -24.87
C LEU A 9 3.70 -10.51 -24.41
N LEU A 10 3.46 -11.45 -25.33
CA LEU A 10 3.58 -12.88 -25.07
C LEU A 10 5.01 -13.26 -24.65
N LYS A 11 6.04 -12.78 -25.36
CA LYS A 11 7.45 -13.01 -24.99
C LYS A 11 7.77 -12.45 -23.59
N SER A 12 7.28 -11.26 -23.25
CA SER A 12 7.52 -10.67 -21.93
C SER A 12 6.89 -11.47 -20.79
N HIS A 13 5.74 -12.11 -21.05
CA HIS A 13 5.10 -12.99 -20.09
C HIS A 13 5.93 -14.25 -19.84
N TYR A 14 6.52 -14.82 -20.90
CA TYR A 14 7.38 -16.00 -20.79
C TYR A 14 8.75 -15.72 -20.17
N TRP A 15 9.37 -14.57 -20.48
CA TRP A 15 10.69 -14.20 -19.97
C TRP A 15 10.65 -13.56 -18.59
N GLY A 16 9.48 -13.02 -18.20
CA GLY A 16 9.32 -12.36 -16.92
C GLY A 16 9.96 -10.96 -16.87
N PRO A 17 9.97 -10.35 -15.68
CA PRO A 17 10.64 -9.07 -15.48
C PRO A 17 12.16 -9.22 -15.63
N SER A 18 12.83 -8.10 -15.92
CA SER A 18 14.28 -7.99 -15.83
C SER A 18 14.77 -8.47 -14.46
N ALA A 19 15.96 -9.06 -14.44
CA ALA A 19 16.64 -9.44 -13.20
C ALA A 19 17.06 -8.20 -12.37
N GLU A 20 17.06 -7.02 -12.98
CA GLU A 20 17.35 -5.76 -12.30
C GLU A 20 16.12 -5.22 -11.58
N VAL A 21 16.32 -4.84 -10.33
CA VAL A 21 15.28 -4.30 -9.46
C VAL A 21 15.65 -2.87 -9.09
N THR A 22 14.74 -1.93 -9.34
CA THR A 22 14.94 -0.52 -8.97
C THR A 22 14.07 -0.17 -7.77
N SER A 23 14.67 0.39 -6.71
CA SER A 23 13.89 0.94 -5.60
C SER A 23 13.69 2.45 -5.79
N VAL A 24 12.46 2.91 -5.60
CA VAL A 24 12.08 4.33 -5.75
C VAL A 24 11.56 4.90 -4.43
N PRO A 25 11.77 6.20 -4.16
CA PRO A 25 11.35 6.80 -2.89
C PRO A 25 9.83 7.04 -2.79
N CYS A 26 9.16 7.20 -3.92
CA CYS A 26 7.73 7.48 -4.01
C CYS A 26 7.14 6.95 -5.32
N TYR A 27 5.83 6.70 -5.34
CA TYR A 27 5.10 6.32 -6.54
C TYR A 27 3.66 6.82 -6.52
N PHE A 28 3.19 7.34 -7.65
CA PHE A 28 1.82 7.83 -7.81
C PHE A 28 0.97 6.80 -8.57
N VAL A 29 -0.14 6.37 -7.96
CA VAL A 29 -1.07 5.42 -8.57
C VAL A 29 -2.46 5.59 -7.97
N ASN A 30 -3.51 5.42 -8.78
CA ASN A 30 -4.92 5.51 -8.34
C ASN A 30 -5.26 6.80 -7.56
N GLY A 31 -4.63 7.93 -7.91
CA GLY A 31 -4.84 9.21 -7.22
C GLY A 31 -4.09 9.35 -5.89
N TYR A 32 -3.32 8.35 -5.48
CA TYR A 32 -2.52 8.33 -4.25
C TYR A 32 -1.04 8.58 -4.55
N ASN A 33 -0.36 9.28 -3.64
CA ASN A 33 1.09 9.44 -3.69
C ASN A 33 1.72 8.68 -2.54
N PHE A 34 2.14 7.45 -2.83
CA PHE A 34 2.78 6.59 -1.84
C PHE A 34 4.25 6.97 -1.70
N GLN A 35 4.74 6.93 -0.46
CA GLN A 35 6.14 7.19 -0.11
C GLN A 35 6.63 6.12 0.84
N THR A 36 7.93 5.85 0.86
CA THR A 36 8.51 5.00 1.90
C THR A 36 8.48 5.71 3.25
N GLU A 37 8.36 4.95 4.35
CA GLU A 37 8.39 5.50 5.71
C GLU A 37 9.64 6.36 5.93
N ARG A 38 10.81 5.90 5.44
CA ARG A 38 12.09 6.60 5.54
C ARG A 38 12.07 7.98 4.88
N GLN A 39 11.38 8.14 3.75
CA GLN A 39 11.31 9.42 3.02
C GLN A 39 10.32 10.43 3.62
N ASN A 40 9.56 9.98 4.62
CA ASN A 40 8.45 10.72 5.18
C ASN A 40 8.58 10.94 6.70
N THR A 41 9.70 10.52 7.31
CA THR A 41 9.99 10.74 8.74
C THR A 41 10.10 12.21 9.12
N GLU A 42 10.41 13.09 8.17
CA GLU A 42 10.56 14.53 8.40
C GLU A 42 9.34 15.35 7.94
N LYS A 43 8.28 14.69 7.44
CA LYS A 43 7.11 15.36 6.87
C LYS A 43 5.91 15.21 7.78
N SER A 44 5.06 16.25 7.80
CA SER A 44 3.81 16.23 8.56
C SER A 44 2.74 15.31 7.95
N THR A 45 2.87 14.97 6.68
CA THR A 45 1.97 14.04 5.98
C THR A 45 2.34 12.59 6.27
N MET A 46 1.39 11.65 6.29
CA MET A 46 1.66 10.21 6.40
C MET A 46 1.38 9.50 5.08
N ASN A 47 2.35 9.54 4.16
CA ASN A 47 2.19 8.98 2.81
C ASN A 47 2.67 7.52 2.65
N TYR A 48 3.01 6.85 3.76
CA TYR A 48 3.51 5.48 3.77
C TYR A 48 2.49 4.44 4.26
N GLY A 49 1.31 4.87 4.71
CA GLY A 49 0.28 3.95 5.19
C GLY A 49 -0.47 3.32 4.02
N VAL A 50 -0.62 2.00 4.07
CA VAL A 50 -1.28 1.22 3.03
C VAL A 50 -2.40 0.35 3.62
N CYS A 51 -3.48 0.20 2.85
CA CYS A 51 -4.56 -0.75 3.11
C CYS A 51 -4.79 -1.60 1.85
N VAL A 52 -4.87 -2.92 2.06
CA VAL A 52 -5.36 -3.87 1.06
C VAL A 52 -6.74 -4.32 1.54
N LYS A 53 -7.74 -4.16 0.68
CA LYS A 53 -9.10 -4.55 1.01
C LYS A 53 -9.27 -6.06 0.94
N SER A 54 -10.03 -6.64 1.86
CA SER A 54 -10.50 -8.02 1.71
C SER A 54 -11.41 -8.13 0.48
N SER A 55 -11.38 -9.29 -0.20
CA SER A 55 -12.23 -9.57 -1.36
C SER A 55 -13.70 -9.80 -1.00
N SER A 56 -14.01 -10.07 0.27
CA SER A 56 -15.39 -10.15 0.75
C SER A 56 -15.92 -8.76 1.11
N TYR A 57 -16.87 -8.25 0.30
CA TYR A 57 -17.59 -7.00 0.58
C TYR A 57 -18.38 -7.03 1.91
N THR A 58 -18.56 -8.21 2.50
CA THR A 58 -19.28 -8.43 3.76
C THR A 58 -18.40 -8.29 5.00
N ASP A 59 -17.07 -8.39 4.87
CA ASP A 59 -16.13 -8.35 6.02
C ASP A 59 -15.14 -7.21 5.87
N VAL A 60 -15.63 -5.97 6.02
CA VAL A 60 -14.76 -4.80 6.20
C VAL A 60 -13.78 -5.00 7.38
N ASP A 61 -14.14 -5.89 8.30
CA ASP A 61 -13.35 -6.33 9.45
C ASP A 61 -12.05 -7.09 9.08
N ASN A 62 -11.86 -7.46 7.80
CA ASN A 62 -10.70 -8.22 7.31
C ASN A 62 -9.73 -7.39 6.44
N ASP A 63 -9.84 -6.06 6.41
CA ASP A 63 -8.86 -5.23 5.71
C ASP A 63 -7.47 -5.35 6.33
N PHE A 64 -6.42 -5.42 5.49
CA PHE A 64 -5.04 -5.51 5.96
C PHE A 64 -4.38 -4.13 5.93
N TYR A 65 -3.70 -3.77 7.02
CA TYR A 65 -3.04 -2.47 7.17
C TYR A 65 -1.53 -2.63 7.36
N GLY A 66 -0.78 -1.78 6.69
CA GLY A 66 0.68 -1.85 6.72
C GLY A 66 1.36 -0.50 6.53
N ILE A 67 2.69 -0.54 6.65
CA ILE A 67 3.60 0.57 6.41
C ILE A 67 4.56 0.19 5.29
N ILE A 68 4.62 1.02 4.26
CA ILE A 68 5.54 0.88 3.13
C ILE A 68 6.98 1.11 3.60
N LYS A 69 7.82 0.10 3.41
CA LYS A 69 9.26 0.17 3.67
C LYS A 69 10.05 0.43 2.40
N GLU A 70 9.69 -0.27 1.33
CA GLU A 70 10.34 -0.13 0.03
C GLU A 70 9.27 -0.09 -1.06
N ILE A 71 9.50 0.73 -2.08
CA ILE A 71 8.75 0.69 -3.33
C ILE A 71 9.71 0.15 -4.38
N ILE A 72 9.29 -0.92 -5.04
CA ILE A 72 10.09 -1.64 -6.01
C ILE A 72 9.43 -1.54 -7.37
N GLN A 73 10.20 -1.10 -8.35
CA GLN A 73 9.83 -1.10 -9.76
C GLN A 73 10.50 -2.27 -10.46
N LEU A 74 9.68 -3.19 -10.97
CA LEU A 74 10.09 -4.29 -11.84
C LEU A 74 9.84 -3.88 -13.28
N THR A 75 10.89 -3.79 -14.09
CA THR A 75 10.80 -3.48 -15.52
C THR A 75 10.76 -4.75 -16.35
N TYR A 76 10.03 -4.74 -17.44
CA TYR A 76 10.05 -5.82 -18.44
C TYR A 76 10.88 -5.40 -19.64
N LEU A 77 11.20 -6.36 -20.51
CA LEU A 77 11.94 -6.10 -21.75
C LEU A 77 11.15 -5.24 -22.75
N ILE A 78 9.83 -5.15 -22.58
CA ILE A 78 8.99 -4.25 -23.35
C ILE A 78 9.15 -2.83 -22.78
N PRO A 79 9.46 -1.83 -23.63
CA PRO A 79 9.48 -0.44 -23.22
C PRO A 79 8.18 -0.03 -22.50
N ASP A 80 8.32 0.74 -21.42
CA ASP A 80 7.22 1.29 -20.63
C ASP A 80 6.32 0.27 -19.90
N LEU A 81 6.65 -1.02 -19.94
CA LEU A 81 5.99 -2.04 -19.12
C LEU A 81 6.74 -2.23 -17.79
N HIS A 82 6.15 -1.70 -16.72
CA HIS A 82 6.64 -1.92 -15.36
C HIS A 82 5.54 -2.29 -14.38
N ILE A 83 5.91 -3.08 -13.37
CA ILE A 83 5.07 -3.43 -12.23
C ILE A 83 5.66 -2.79 -10.99
N ILE A 84 4.80 -2.14 -10.19
CA ILE A 84 5.20 -1.61 -8.89
C ILE A 84 4.73 -2.52 -7.77
N LEU A 85 5.68 -2.94 -6.95
CA LEU A 85 5.45 -3.67 -5.71
C LEU A 85 5.77 -2.78 -4.52
N PHE A 86 4.94 -2.84 -3.47
CA PHE A 86 5.30 -2.30 -2.17
C PHE A 86 5.70 -3.42 -1.23
N LYS A 87 6.88 -3.28 -0.65
CA LYS A 87 7.32 -4.07 0.49
C LYS A 87 6.80 -3.42 1.76
N CYS A 88 5.98 -4.13 2.51
CA CYS A 88 5.29 -3.55 3.65
C CYS A 88 5.51 -4.35 4.93
N ARG A 89 5.62 -3.63 6.06
CA ARG A 89 5.40 -4.24 7.37
C ARG A 89 3.91 -4.23 7.68
N TRP A 90 3.36 -5.39 8.00
CA TRP A 90 1.94 -5.57 8.20
C TRP A 90 1.58 -5.71 9.67
N VAL A 91 0.47 -5.09 10.06
CA VAL A 91 -0.15 -5.27 11.37
C VAL A 91 -0.77 -6.65 11.41
N ASP A 92 -0.61 -7.35 12.53
CA ASP A 92 -1.28 -8.63 12.77
C ASP A 92 -2.81 -8.37 12.88
N PRO A 93 -3.66 -8.94 12.00
CA PRO A 93 -5.09 -8.66 12.00
C PRO A 93 -5.82 -9.23 13.21
N VAL A 94 -5.25 -10.24 13.88
CA VAL A 94 -5.86 -10.85 15.07
C VAL A 94 -5.46 -10.10 16.33
N ARG A 95 -4.18 -9.75 16.47
CA ARG A 95 -3.62 -9.20 17.71
C ARG A 95 -3.50 -7.69 17.66
N GLY A 96 -3.19 -7.16 16.49
CA GLY A 96 -2.82 -5.77 16.23
C GLY A 96 -3.94 -4.91 15.67
N MET A 97 -5.11 -5.47 15.37
CA MET A 97 -6.28 -4.71 14.93
C MET A 97 -7.43 -4.76 15.94
N LYS A 98 -8.21 -3.68 16.00
CA LYS A 98 -9.48 -3.60 16.72
C LYS A 98 -10.47 -2.79 15.91
N VAL A 99 -11.74 -3.20 15.96
CA VAL A 99 -12.84 -2.44 15.35
C VAL A 99 -13.69 -1.86 16.46
N HIS A 100 -13.99 -0.57 16.38
CA HIS A 100 -14.88 0.07 17.33
C HIS A 100 -16.32 -0.40 17.08
N PRO A 101 -16.99 -1.05 18.05
CA PRO A 101 -18.24 -1.78 17.82
C PRO A 101 -19.40 -0.89 17.38
N ARG A 102 -19.36 0.41 17.71
CA ARG A 102 -20.43 1.37 17.39
C ARG A 102 -20.19 2.22 16.14
N TYR A 103 -18.93 2.43 15.78
CA TYR A 103 -18.56 3.45 14.77
C TYR A 103 -17.78 2.86 13.61
N TYR A 104 -17.47 1.55 13.65
CA TYR A 104 -16.68 0.85 12.63
C TYR A 104 -15.36 1.57 12.32
N LEU A 105 -14.78 2.20 13.34
CA LEU A 105 -13.45 2.80 13.28
C LEU A 105 -12.41 1.72 13.54
N PHE A 106 -11.40 1.65 12.68
CA PHE A 106 -10.31 0.69 12.79
C PHE A 106 -9.18 1.28 13.61
N ASP A 107 -8.71 0.52 14.58
CA ASP A 107 -7.51 0.82 15.36
C ASP A 107 -6.43 -0.20 15.04
N VAL A 108 -5.20 0.27 14.90
CA VAL A 108 -4.01 -0.56 14.66
C VAL A 108 -2.97 -0.37 15.75
N ASN A 109 -2.20 -1.42 16.01
CA ASN A 109 -1.09 -1.43 16.94
C ASN A 109 0.20 -1.95 16.26
N PHE A 110 1.11 -1.03 15.93
CA PHE A 110 2.37 -1.37 15.26
C PHE A 110 3.41 -2.07 16.14
N LYS A 111 3.14 -2.32 17.43
CA LYS A 111 3.93 -3.24 18.25
C LYS A 111 3.52 -4.71 18.04
N LYS A 112 2.39 -4.94 17.37
CA LYS A 112 1.83 -6.25 17.10
C LYS A 112 1.78 -6.47 15.59
N LEU A 113 2.97 -6.69 15.03
CA LEU A 113 3.16 -6.96 13.60
C LEU A 113 3.20 -8.47 13.36
N TYR A 114 3.01 -8.88 12.11
CA TYR A 114 3.33 -10.25 11.71
C TYR A 114 4.79 -10.58 12.01
N LEU A 115 5.04 -11.79 12.53
CA LEU A 115 6.38 -12.28 12.88
C LEU A 115 7.21 -12.71 11.66
N LYS A 116 6.58 -12.92 10.51
CA LYS A 116 7.23 -13.34 9.26
C LYS A 116 7.20 -12.19 8.27
N ASP A 117 8.35 -11.91 7.68
CA ASP A 117 8.72 -10.63 7.08
C ASP A 117 7.90 -10.21 5.85
N GLU A 118 7.76 -8.89 5.74
CA GLU A 118 7.80 -8.08 4.51
C GLU A 118 7.16 -8.70 3.25
N ILE A 119 5.82 -8.80 3.27
CA ILE A 119 5.04 -9.23 2.09
C ILE A 119 5.01 -8.11 1.05
N PHE A 120 5.28 -8.49 -0.20
CA PHE A 120 5.10 -7.64 -1.37
C PHE A 120 3.66 -7.65 -1.85
N ILE A 121 3.12 -6.46 -2.13
CA ILE A 121 1.80 -6.30 -2.73
C ILE A 121 1.88 -5.46 -4.00
N LEU A 122 0.91 -5.59 -4.90
CA LEU A 122 0.82 -4.72 -6.07
C LEU A 122 0.32 -3.34 -5.66
N ALA A 123 1.04 -2.29 -6.06
CA ALA A 123 0.64 -0.90 -5.78
C ALA A 123 -0.81 -0.62 -6.26
N GLN A 124 -1.18 -1.21 -7.40
CA GLN A 124 -2.51 -1.08 -8.02
C GLN A 124 -3.66 -1.58 -7.13
N GLN A 125 -3.39 -2.50 -6.20
CA GLN A 125 -4.40 -3.14 -5.34
C GLN A 125 -4.53 -2.46 -3.98
N THR A 126 -3.98 -1.25 -3.82
CA THR A 126 -3.88 -0.58 -2.52
C THR A 126 -4.63 0.73 -2.44
N VAL A 127 -5.00 1.07 -1.21
CA VAL A 127 -5.56 2.36 -0.82
C VAL A 127 -4.61 3.01 0.19
N GLN A 128 -4.39 4.31 0.04
CA GLN A 128 -3.58 5.07 0.99
C GLN A 128 -4.38 5.32 2.29
N VAL A 129 -3.71 5.14 3.43
CA VAL A 129 -4.27 5.42 4.75
C VAL A 129 -3.30 6.25 5.58
N TYR A 130 -3.81 6.96 6.58
CA TYR A 130 -2.98 7.56 7.62
C TYR A 130 -3.38 7.05 9.00
N PHE A 131 -2.44 7.13 9.94
CA PHE A 131 -2.59 6.64 11.30
C PHE A 131 -2.52 7.80 12.28
N THR A 132 -3.53 7.96 13.13
CA THR A 132 -3.58 9.09 14.06
C THR A 132 -3.73 8.62 15.50
N ARG A 133 -3.10 9.35 16.42
CA ARG A 133 -3.32 9.15 17.85
C ARG A 133 -4.71 9.69 18.23
N TYR A 134 -5.32 9.06 19.22
CA TYR A 134 -6.51 9.61 19.84
C TYR A 134 -6.17 10.89 20.61
N PRO A 135 -7.04 11.93 20.57
CA PRO A 135 -6.88 13.15 21.36
C PRO A 135 -7.27 12.91 22.83
N THR A 136 -6.69 11.91 23.48
CA THR A 136 -6.96 11.55 24.88
C THR A 136 -5.68 11.47 25.69
N PHE A 137 -5.74 11.97 26.93
CA PHE A 137 -4.64 11.86 27.89
C PHE A 137 -4.59 10.50 28.59
N LYS A 138 -5.59 9.63 28.35
CA LYS A 138 -5.62 8.29 28.92
C LYS A 138 -4.58 7.39 28.24
N ARG A 139 -3.73 6.75 29.04
CA ARG A 139 -2.61 5.94 28.57
C ARG A 139 -3.03 4.55 28.06
N ASP A 140 -4.24 4.12 28.35
CA ASP A 140 -4.81 2.83 27.92
C ASP A 140 -4.87 2.67 26.40
N LYS A 141 -4.84 3.78 25.65
CA LYS A 141 -4.81 3.82 24.18
C LYS A 141 -3.50 4.29 23.56
N ALA A 142 -2.42 4.45 24.34
CA ALA A 142 -1.18 5.05 23.84
C ALA A 142 -0.55 4.28 22.66
N ASP A 143 -0.73 2.96 22.62
CA ASP A 143 -0.19 2.08 21.57
C ASP A 143 -1.16 1.80 20.41
N TRP A 144 -2.38 2.36 20.46
CA TRP A 144 -3.41 2.16 19.45
C TRP A 144 -3.60 3.45 18.65
N LEU A 145 -3.54 3.32 17.32
CA LEU A 145 -3.74 4.42 16.38
C LEU A 145 -5.01 4.18 15.59
N ALA A 146 -5.86 5.21 15.48
CA ALA A 146 -7.00 5.18 14.59
C ALA A 146 -6.53 5.24 13.13
N VAL A 147 -7.17 4.47 12.26
CA VAL A 147 -6.92 4.44 10.83
C VAL A 147 -7.93 5.30 10.10
N ALA A 148 -7.46 6.11 9.17
CA ALA A 148 -8.31 6.88 8.28
C ALA A 148 -7.88 6.66 6.82
N LYS A 149 -8.85 6.27 5.99
CA LYS A 149 -8.64 6.09 4.55
C LYS A 149 -8.55 7.44 3.85
N VAL A 150 -7.52 7.62 3.04
CA VAL A 150 -7.30 8.83 2.25
C VAL A 150 -8.23 8.80 1.04
N LYS A 151 -8.81 9.95 0.70
CA LYS A 151 -9.56 10.10 -0.55
C LYS A 151 -8.59 10.26 -1.72
N ALA A 152 -8.71 9.43 -2.75
CA ALA A 152 -7.93 9.56 -3.97
C ALA A 152 -8.04 10.97 -4.56
N ARG A 153 -6.91 11.54 -4.99
CA ARG A 153 -6.91 12.80 -5.74
C ARG A 153 -7.55 12.56 -7.11
N ARG A 154 -8.31 13.54 -7.61
CA ARG A 154 -8.80 13.52 -8.99
C ARG A 154 -7.58 13.53 -9.92
N VAL A 155 -7.48 12.56 -10.80
CA VAL A 155 -6.63 12.66 -11.98
C VAL A 155 -7.37 13.61 -12.91
N VAL A 156 -6.83 14.79 -13.14
CA VAL A 156 -7.32 15.64 -14.24
C VAL A 156 -6.68 15.02 -15.47
N ASP A 157 -7.47 14.36 -16.31
CA ASP A 157 -6.98 13.93 -17.61
C ASP A 157 -6.57 15.20 -18.37
N GLU A 158 -5.27 15.42 -18.53
CA GLU A 158 -4.76 16.35 -19.53
C GLU A 158 -5.05 15.75 -20.91
N SER A 159 -6.30 15.90 -21.35
CA SER A 159 -6.69 15.67 -22.73
C SER A 159 -6.04 16.77 -23.57
N LYS A 160 -4.96 16.41 -24.27
CA LYS A 160 -4.39 17.18 -25.38
C LYS A 160 -4.66 16.47 -26.69
#